data_AF-A0AAW2CER3-F1
#
_entry.id   AF-A0AAW2CER3-F1
#
_cell.length_a   1.000
_cell.length_b   1.000
_cell.length_c   1.000
_cell.angle_alpha   90.00
_cell.angle_beta   90.00
_cell.angle_gamma   90.00
#
_symmetry.space_group_name_H-M   'P 1'
#
loop_
_entity.id
_entity.type
_entity.pdbx_description
1 polymer ?
#
loop_
_entity_poly.entity_id
_entity_poly.type
_entity_poly.pdbx_seq_one_letter_code
_entity_poly.pdbx_strand_id
1 'polypeptide(L)'
;MGRGRVQLRRIENKINRQVTFSKRRSGLLKKAHEISVLCDAEVALIVFSTKGKLFEYSTDSCMERILERYERYSYAERQLLANDLEPNGSWNLEHAKLKARMEVLQRNQKHFRGEDLDSLSLKELQSLEQQLDSALKHIRTRKNQLMHESISDLQKKDKALQEQNNSLAKKVKEKEKEIAQQEQWEQQNHTLESSSVLPQPLQPWNIGKIVRVQSVCLGRAPACSRICSLFFRTKPTSGSIIGNQKTEFSSNSRDDFSHDDPAEGFKAGSEIGNKIMVVVDSSLEAKGALEWALSNTIQTQDTIILLHVAKPSRRGSNGKGNLRAYELLHSMKNLCQTKRPGVQVEISLLEGKEKGPIIVEEAKQQRVSLLVIGQRKKSSILWCLVKRWAGKRDRSSEVVEFCIQNASCMTIAVRRKSKKLGGFLITTKRHKNFWLLA
;
A
#
# COMPACT_ATOMS: atom_id res chain seq x y z
N MET A 1 -32.36 41.35 -48.41
CA MET A 1 -32.96 41.10 -47.08
C MET A 1 -31.87 41.19 -46.01
N GLY A 2 -31.77 42.34 -45.32
CA GLY A 2 -30.73 42.56 -44.30
C GLY A 2 -30.98 41.73 -43.04
N ARG A 3 -29.93 41.11 -42.48
CA ARG A 3 -29.98 40.41 -41.19
C ARG A 3 -30.23 41.44 -40.08
N GLY A 4 -31.36 41.35 -39.38
CA GLY A 4 -31.65 42.17 -38.21
C GLY A 4 -30.63 41.98 -37.09
N ARG A 5 -30.44 43.02 -36.26
CA ARG A 5 -29.51 43.04 -35.13
C ARG A 5 -29.96 42.01 -34.09
N VAL A 6 -29.10 41.04 -33.77
CA VAL A 6 -29.40 39.98 -32.77
C VAL A 6 -28.85 40.42 -31.42
N GLN A 7 -29.67 40.36 -30.37
CA GLN A 7 -29.24 40.62 -28.99
C GLN A 7 -28.23 39.56 -28.51
N LEU A 8 -27.17 40.00 -27.84
CA LEU A 8 -26.12 39.11 -27.31
C LEU A 8 -26.56 38.49 -25.98
N ARG A 9 -27.43 37.49 -26.05
CA ARG A 9 -27.90 36.69 -24.91
C ARG A 9 -28.08 35.24 -25.31
N ARG A 10 -28.15 34.34 -24.32
CA ARG A 10 -28.45 32.92 -24.57
C ARG A 10 -29.81 32.79 -25.27
N ILE A 11 -29.87 32.05 -26.36
CA ILE A 11 -31.14 31.75 -27.05
C ILE A 11 -31.84 30.63 -26.29
N GLU A 12 -33.00 30.89 -25.69
CA GLU A 12 -33.70 29.90 -24.87
C GLU A 12 -34.33 28.77 -25.69
N ASN A 13 -34.95 29.11 -26.83
CA ASN A 13 -35.54 28.13 -27.73
C ASN A 13 -34.47 27.18 -28.29
N LYS A 14 -34.62 25.88 -28.03
CA LYS A 14 -33.66 24.82 -28.39
C LYS A 14 -33.43 24.71 -29.90
N ILE A 15 -34.48 24.84 -30.71
CA ILE A 15 -34.40 24.70 -32.19
C ILE A 15 -33.63 25.90 -32.76
N ASN A 16 -34.04 27.12 -32.39
CA ASN A 16 -33.38 28.35 -32.85
C ASN A 16 -31.92 28.40 -32.38
N ARG A 17 -31.63 27.93 -31.16
CA ARG A 17 -30.26 27.83 -30.65
C ARG A 17 -29.42 26.85 -31.47
N GLN A 18 -29.97 25.69 -31.85
CA GLN A 18 -29.25 24.71 -32.66
C GLN A 18 -28.98 25.24 -34.09
N VAL A 19 -29.98 25.84 -34.73
CA VAL A 19 -29.81 26.45 -36.06
C VAL A 19 -28.80 27.59 -36.02
N THR A 20 -28.86 28.43 -34.99
CA THR A 20 -27.92 29.54 -34.81
C THR A 20 -26.52 29.05 -34.52
N PHE A 21 -26.34 28.04 -33.68
CA PHE A 21 -25.04 27.40 -33.42
C PHE A 21 -24.42 26.90 -34.73
N SER A 22 -25.18 26.16 -35.56
CA SER A 22 -24.68 25.68 -36.85
C SER A 22 -24.20 26.81 -37.75
N LYS A 23 -25.00 27.89 -37.89
CA LYS A 23 -24.64 29.05 -38.72
C LYS A 23 -23.43 29.83 -38.16
N ARG A 24 -23.40 30.09 -36.84
CA ARG A 24 -22.34 30.86 -36.18
C ARG A 24 -21.02 30.09 -36.13
N ARG A 25 -21.06 28.79 -35.85
CA ARG A 25 -19.90 27.90 -35.89
C ARG A 25 -19.26 27.89 -37.29
N SER A 26 -20.07 27.69 -38.34
CA SER A 26 -19.57 27.75 -39.71
C SER A 26 -19.00 29.13 -40.07
N GLY A 27 -19.63 30.21 -39.61
CA GLY A 27 -19.09 31.57 -39.77
C GLY A 27 -17.77 31.80 -39.02
N LEU A 28 -17.64 31.26 -37.81
CA LEU A 28 -16.43 31.36 -36.99
C LEU A 28 -15.26 30.60 -37.63
N LEU A 29 -15.53 29.40 -38.17
CA LEU A 29 -14.54 28.63 -38.92
C LEU A 29 -14.03 29.39 -40.15
N LYS A 30 -14.94 30.04 -40.90
CA LYS A 30 -14.55 30.89 -42.04
C LYS A 30 -13.65 32.04 -41.61
N LYS A 31 -13.98 32.72 -40.50
CA LYS A 31 -13.15 33.80 -39.96
C LYS A 31 -11.77 33.32 -39.49
N ALA A 32 -11.71 32.19 -38.79
CA ALA A 32 -10.44 31.60 -38.36
C ALA A 32 -9.56 31.24 -39.58
N HIS A 33 -10.18 30.75 -40.65
CA HIS A 33 -9.50 30.49 -41.91
C HIS A 33 -9.03 31.76 -42.61
N GLU A 34 -9.88 32.80 -42.70
CA GLU A 34 -9.49 34.10 -43.25
C GLU A 34 -8.29 34.70 -42.50
N ILE A 35 -8.28 34.68 -41.16
CA ILE A 35 -7.14 35.18 -40.36
C ILE A 35 -5.87 34.38 -40.67
N SER A 36 -5.99 33.05 -40.73
CA SER A 36 -4.85 32.18 -41.02
C SER A 36 -4.24 32.48 -42.38
N VAL A 37 -5.06 32.70 -43.41
CA VAL A 37 -4.59 32.97 -44.78
C VAL A 37 -4.10 34.40 -44.96
N LEU A 38 -4.82 35.39 -44.44
CA LEU A 38 -4.51 36.81 -44.65
C LEU A 38 -3.32 37.29 -43.83
N CYS A 39 -3.11 36.71 -42.65
CA CYS A 39 -2.08 37.15 -41.72
C CYS A 39 -0.96 36.14 -41.51
N ASP A 40 -0.94 35.04 -42.28
CA ASP A 40 -0.02 33.90 -42.11
C ASP A 40 0.07 33.44 -40.64
N ALA A 41 -1.07 33.45 -39.96
CA ALA A 41 -1.17 33.15 -38.55
C ALA A 41 -1.54 31.68 -38.34
N GLU A 42 -0.84 31.01 -37.42
CA GLU A 42 -1.26 29.70 -36.92
C GLU A 42 -2.48 29.85 -36.02
N VAL A 43 -3.64 29.39 -36.48
CA VAL A 43 -4.92 29.51 -35.77
C VAL A 43 -5.47 28.12 -35.48
N ALA A 44 -5.81 27.85 -34.22
CA ALA A 44 -6.58 26.69 -33.82
C ALA A 44 -7.91 27.10 -33.18
N LEU A 45 -8.99 26.40 -33.50
CA LEU A 45 -10.32 26.60 -32.95
C LEU A 45 -10.91 25.26 -32.53
N ILE A 46 -11.36 25.17 -31.28
CA ILE A 46 -11.99 23.99 -30.70
C ILE A 46 -13.35 24.40 -30.13
N VAL A 47 -14.43 23.75 -30.58
CA VAL A 47 -15.80 24.05 -30.16
C VAL A 47 -16.54 22.78 -29.77
N PHE A 48 -17.02 22.73 -28.52
CA PHE A 48 -17.91 21.67 -28.05
C PHE A 48 -19.37 22.12 -28.12
N SER A 49 -20.21 21.33 -28.78
CA SER A 49 -21.66 21.50 -28.72
C SER A 49 -22.20 21.11 -27.34
N THR A 50 -23.35 21.66 -26.97
CA THR A 50 -24.12 21.23 -25.78
C THR A 50 -24.48 19.74 -25.76
N LYS A 51 -24.38 19.04 -26.90
CA LYS A 51 -24.55 17.58 -27.01
C LYS A 51 -23.22 16.81 -26.91
N GLY A 52 -22.11 17.47 -26.59
CA GLY A 52 -20.77 16.88 -26.50
C GLY A 52 -20.05 16.65 -27.84
N LYS A 53 -20.63 17.05 -28.98
CA LYS A 53 -19.97 16.93 -30.29
C LYS A 53 -18.84 17.95 -30.42
N LEU A 54 -17.65 17.47 -30.77
CA LEU A 54 -16.46 18.27 -31.07
C LEU A 54 -16.52 18.79 -32.50
N PHE A 55 -16.14 20.06 -32.68
CA PHE A 55 -15.89 20.68 -33.96
C PHE A 55 -14.60 21.47 -33.88
N GLU A 56 -13.72 21.25 -34.84
CA GLU A 56 -12.36 21.76 -34.76
C GLU A 56 -11.89 22.33 -36.10
N TYR A 57 -10.89 23.21 -36.02
CA TYR A 57 -10.15 23.76 -37.14
C TYR A 57 -8.72 24.06 -36.69
N SER A 58 -7.77 23.82 -37.58
CA SER A 58 -6.37 24.18 -37.40
C SER A 58 -5.77 24.57 -38.75
N THR A 59 -4.91 25.58 -38.74
CA THR A 59 -4.01 25.86 -39.87
C THR A 59 -3.18 24.62 -40.22
N ASP A 60 -3.00 24.36 -41.51
CA ASP A 60 -2.26 23.21 -42.06
C ASP A 60 -2.70 21.81 -41.57
N SER A 61 -3.95 21.69 -41.07
CA SER A 61 -4.50 20.45 -40.51
C SER A 61 -3.66 19.84 -39.37
N CYS A 62 -2.80 20.62 -38.71
CA CYS A 62 -1.88 20.12 -37.69
C CYS A 62 -2.18 20.72 -36.31
N MET A 63 -3.31 20.33 -35.72
CA MET A 63 -3.74 20.77 -34.40
C MET A 63 -2.71 20.47 -33.29
N GLU A 64 -2.05 19.32 -33.37
CA GLU A 64 -1.04 18.88 -32.40
C GLU A 64 0.12 19.88 -32.28
N ARG A 65 0.64 20.39 -33.41
CA ARG A 65 1.74 21.35 -33.42
C ARG A 65 1.37 22.69 -32.78
N ILE A 66 0.15 23.18 -33.04
CA ILE A 66 -0.33 24.44 -32.48
C ILE A 66 -0.57 24.30 -30.96
N LEU A 67 -1.15 23.18 -30.52
CA LEU A 67 -1.33 22.89 -29.10
C LEU A 67 0.01 22.74 -28.37
N GLU A 68 0.98 22.04 -28.97
CA GLU A 68 2.33 21.91 -28.41
C GLU A 68 3.00 23.29 -28.28
N ARG A 69 2.87 24.16 -29.29
CA ARG A 69 3.41 25.53 -29.24
C ARG A 69 2.73 26.36 -28.14
N TYR A 70 1.42 26.25 -27.99
CA TYR A 70 0.67 26.91 -26.91
C TYR A 70 1.12 26.43 -25.52
N GLU A 71 1.29 25.12 -25.33
CA GLU A 71 1.77 24.57 -24.07
C GLU A 71 3.17 25.09 -23.72
N ARG A 72 4.08 25.11 -24.70
CA ARG A 72 5.44 25.68 -24.53
C ARG A 72 5.39 27.16 -24.18
N TYR A 73 4.52 27.94 -24.82
CA TYR A 73 4.40 29.39 -24.57
C TYR A 73 3.75 29.70 -23.22
N SER A 74 2.62 29.05 -22.88
CA SER A 74 1.95 29.22 -21.58
C SER A 74 2.87 28.79 -20.43
N TYR A 75 3.73 27.79 -20.66
CA TYR A 75 4.75 27.38 -19.71
C TYR A 75 5.84 28.46 -19.53
N ALA A 76 6.37 29.00 -20.62
CA ALA A 76 7.36 30.08 -20.58
C ALA A 76 6.82 31.39 -19.97
N GLU A 77 5.55 31.73 -20.24
CA GLU A 77 4.87 32.89 -19.65
C GLU A 77 4.69 32.74 -18.12
N ARG A 78 4.34 31.54 -17.64
CA ARG A 78 4.34 31.25 -16.20
C ARG A 78 5.74 31.29 -15.59
N GLN A 79 6.78 31.02 -16.38
CA GLN A 79 8.18 31.07 -15.97
C GLN A 79 8.66 32.52 -15.76
N LEU A 80 8.24 33.46 -16.61
CA LEU A 80 8.54 34.89 -16.45
C LEU A 80 7.87 35.51 -15.21
N LEU A 81 6.66 35.07 -14.86
CA LEU A 81 6.00 35.46 -13.61
C LEU A 81 6.63 34.82 -12.35
N ALA A 82 7.49 33.81 -12.52
CA ALA A 82 8.14 33.07 -11.44
C ALA A 82 9.62 33.44 -11.23
N ASN A 83 10.13 34.46 -11.92
CA ASN A 83 11.54 34.88 -11.91
C ASN A 83 12.06 35.47 -10.58
N ASP A 84 11.29 35.42 -9.49
CA ASP A 84 11.79 35.90 -8.19
C ASP A 84 12.53 34.83 -7.37
N LEU A 85 12.53 33.55 -7.77
CA LEU A 85 13.27 32.49 -7.07
C LEU A 85 13.74 31.36 -8.01
N GLU A 86 15.03 31.36 -8.37
CA GLU A 86 15.78 30.18 -8.87
C GLU A 86 15.96 29.12 -7.75
N PRO A 87 16.23 27.81 -8.01
CA PRO A 87 16.76 27.18 -9.23
C PRO A 87 16.02 25.88 -9.63
N ASN A 88 15.11 25.90 -10.62
CA ASN A 88 14.31 24.71 -10.99
C ASN A 88 14.42 24.29 -12.47
N GLY A 89 15.32 24.91 -13.24
CA GLY A 89 15.53 24.60 -14.67
C GLY A 89 15.94 23.15 -14.97
N SER A 90 16.50 22.43 -13.99
CA SER A 90 16.94 21.03 -14.13
C SER A 90 15.78 20.03 -14.18
N TRP A 91 14.71 20.26 -13.44
CA TRP A 91 13.69 19.23 -13.20
C TRP A 91 12.77 18.97 -14.39
N ASN A 92 12.53 19.96 -15.26
CA ASN A 92 11.63 19.80 -16.40
C ASN A 92 12.27 19.01 -17.55
N LEU A 93 13.55 19.27 -17.82
CA LEU A 93 14.32 18.49 -18.79
C LEU A 93 14.51 17.04 -18.30
N GLU A 94 14.81 16.87 -17.01
CA GLU A 94 14.90 15.55 -16.39
C GLU A 94 13.54 14.83 -16.38
N HIS A 95 12.43 15.56 -16.17
CA HIS A 95 11.09 14.99 -16.26
C HIS A 95 10.76 14.54 -17.69
N ALA A 96 11.05 15.35 -18.71
CA ALA A 96 10.83 14.99 -20.11
C ALA A 96 11.68 13.76 -20.52
N LYS A 97 12.96 13.74 -20.13
CA LYS A 97 13.88 12.63 -20.35
C LYS A 97 13.41 11.36 -19.63
N LEU A 98 12.92 11.48 -18.40
CA LEU A 98 12.37 10.37 -17.64
C LEU A 98 11.07 9.85 -18.25
N LYS A 99 10.20 10.74 -18.73
CA LYS A 99 8.95 10.40 -19.41
C LYS A 99 9.22 9.62 -20.70
N ALA A 100 10.14 10.09 -21.54
CA ALA A 100 10.56 9.38 -22.75
C ALA A 100 11.12 7.97 -22.42
N ARG A 101 11.97 7.85 -21.39
CA ARG A 101 12.47 6.55 -20.90
C ARG A 101 11.35 5.65 -20.40
N MET A 102 10.35 6.20 -19.72
CA MET A 102 9.19 5.45 -19.22
C MET A 102 8.38 4.87 -20.37
N GLU A 103 8.12 5.66 -21.42
CA GLU A 103 7.36 5.24 -22.59
C GLU A 103 8.07 4.11 -23.35
N VAL A 104 9.40 4.21 -23.53
CA VAL A 104 10.20 3.14 -24.12
C VAL A 104 10.13 1.86 -23.29
N LEU A 105 10.33 1.96 -21.96
CA LEU A 105 10.24 0.80 -21.06
C LEU A 105 8.84 0.18 -21.05
N GLN A 106 7.80 0.99 -21.15
CA GLN A 106 6.41 0.53 -21.18
C GLN A 106 6.11 -0.18 -22.50
N ARG A 107 6.59 0.34 -23.64
CA ARG A 107 6.52 -0.36 -24.94
C ARG A 107 7.25 -1.70 -24.91
N ASN A 108 8.49 -1.73 -24.42
CA ASN A 108 9.25 -2.98 -24.32
C ASN A 108 8.54 -4.01 -23.41
N GLN A 109 7.95 -3.56 -22.30
CA GLN A 109 7.18 -4.43 -21.41
C GLN A 109 5.97 -5.07 -22.12
N LYS A 110 5.30 -4.33 -23.00
CA LYS A 110 4.20 -4.86 -23.82
C LYS A 110 4.72 -5.90 -24.82
N HIS A 111 5.82 -5.60 -25.52
CA HIS A 111 6.43 -6.56 -26.45
C HIS A 111 6.82 -7.87 -25.75
N PHE A 112 7.46 -7.81 -24.57
CA PHE A 112 7.76 -9.01 -23.76
C PHE A 112 6.52 -9.78 -23.27
N ARG A 113 5.34 -9.15 -23.27
CA ARG A 113 4.05 -9.79 -22.95
C ARG A 113 3.34 -10.35 -24.18
N GLY A 114 3.89 -10.14 -25.38
CA GLY A 114 3.26 -10.50 -26.64
C GLY A 114 2.18 -9.51 -27.10
N GLU A 115 2.19 -8.28 -26.57
CA GLU A 115 1.28 -7.19 -26.96
C GLU A 115 1.97 -6.26 -27.97
N ASP A 116 1.20 -5.64 -28.88
CA ASP A 116 1.64 -4.63 -29.87
C ASP A 116 2.79 -5.10 -30.83
N LEU A 117 2.88 -6.41 -31.10
CA LEU A 117 3.94 -7.00 -31.92
C LEU A 117 3.85 -6.67 -33.43
N ASP A 118 2.66 -6.31 -33.91
CA ASP A 118 2.40 -6.04 -35.35
C ASP A 118 3.23 -4.86 -35.89
N SER A 119 3.74 -4.02 -35.00
CA SER A 119 4.55 -2.84 -35.32
C SER A 119 6.05 -3.13 -35.42
N LEU A 120 6.50 -4.36 -35.07
CA LEU A 120 7.90 -4.75 -35.06
C LEU A 120 8.32 -5.41 -36.38
N SER A 121 9.53 -5.11 -36.83
CA SER A 121 10.15 -5.81 -37.94
C SER A 121 10.57 -7.24 -37.53
N LEU A 122 10.75 -8.13 -38.52
CA LEU A 122 11.20 -9.51 -38.29
C LEU A 122 12.51 -9.58 -37.50
N LYS A 123 13.45 -8.66 -37.77
CA LYS A 123 14.74 -8.58 -37.05
C LYS A 123 14.56 -8.21 -35.58
N GLU A 124 13.66 -7.27 -35.29
CA GLU A 124 13.34 -6.86 -33.92
C GLU A 124 12.63 -7.97 -33.15
N LEU A 125 11.75 -8.72 -33.83
CA LEU A 125 11.06 -9.87 -33.24
C LEU A 125 12.03 -11.01 -32.90
N GLN A 126 12.98 -11.32 -33.79
CA GLN A 126 14.05 -12.28 -33.52
C GLN A 126 14.96 -11.85 -32.35
N SER A 127 15.28 -10.55 -32.25
CA SER A 127 16.03 -10.03 -31.12
C SER A 127 15.26 -10.16 -29.80
N LEU A 128 13.95 -9.91 -29.82
CA LEU A 128 13.06 -10.06 -28.67
C LEU A 128 13.00 -11.53 -28.20
N GLU A 129 12.88 -12.47 -29.14
CA GLU A 129 12.92 -13.91 -28.88
C GLU A 129 14.23 -14.32 -28.20
N GLN A 130 15.37 -13.93 -28.77
CA GLN A 130 16.69 -14.23 -28.20
C GLN A 130 16.87 -13.67 -26.78
N GLN A 131 16.33 -12.47 -26.51
CA GLN A 131 16.35 -11.88 -25.17
C GLN A 131 15.50 -12.67 -24.18
N LEU A 132 14.31 -13.12 -24.58
CA LEU A 132 13.43 -13.94 -23.75
C LEU A 132 14.07 -15.31 -23.45
N ASP A 133 14.66 -15.96 -24.44
CA ASP A 133 15.34 -17.25 -24.27
C ASP A 133 16.54 -17.14 -23.34
N SER A 134 17.35 -16.08 -23.49
CA SER A 134 18.48 -15.80 -22.61
C SER A 134 18.01 -15.57 -21.17
N ALA A 135 16.96 -14.78 -20.97
CA ALA A 135 16.38 -14.53 -19.65
C ALA A 135 15.82 -15.82 -19.01
N LEU A 136 15.11 -16.65 -19.79
CA LEU A 136 14.60 -17.94 -19.34
C LEU A 136 15.73 -18.90 -18.95
N LYS A 137 16.80 -18.96 -19.73
CA LYS A 137 18.00 -19.74 -19.41
C LYS A 137 18.60 -19.30 -18.07
N HIS A 138 18.78 -17.99 -17.85
CA HIS A 138 19.27 -17.47 -16.57
C HIS A 138 18.37 -17.83 -15.38
N ILE A 139 17.04 -17.68 -15.53
CA ILE A 139 16.08 -18.04 -14.49
C ILE A 139 16.17 -19.53 -14.14
N ARG A 140 16.23 -20.41 -15.15
CA ARG A 140 16.36 -21.86 -14.96
C ARG A 140 17.66 -22.21 -14.25
N THR A 141 18.78 -21.66 -14.69
CA THR A 141 20.09 -21.87 -14.05
C THR A 141 20.08 -21.42 -12.59
N ARG A 142 19.57 -20.22 -12.29
CA ARG A 142 19.51 -19.73 -10.91
C ARG A 142 18.58 -20.56 -10.04
N LYS A 143 17.43 -21.00 -10.57
CA LYS A 143 16.49 -21.88 -9.86
C LYS A 143 17.14 -23.23 -9.55
N ASN A 144 17.86 -23.81 -10.50
CA ASN A 144 18.60 -25.05 -10.29
C ASN A 144 19.70 -24.86 -9.24
N GLN A 145 20.46 -23.77 -9.30
CA GLN A 145 21.50 -23.47 -8.31
C GLN A 145 20.92 -23.39 -6.88
N LEU A 146 19.86 -22.60 -6.69
CA LEU A 146 19.18 -22.48 -5.39
C LEU A 146 18.61 -23.82 -4.90
N MET A 147 18.15 -24.68 -5.81
CA MET A 147 17.67 -26.01 -5.49
C MET A 147 18.81 -26.91 -4.98
N HIS A 148 19.98 -26.87 -5.63
CA HIS A 148 21.16 -27.63 -5.17
C HIS A 148 21.65 -27.14 -3.82
N GLU A 149 21.71 -25.82 -3.59
CA GLU A 149 22.03 -25.22 -2.29
C GLU A 149 21.08 -25.74 -1.20
N SER A 150 19.76 -25.71 -1.45
CA SER A 150 18.76 -26.21 -0.50
C SER A 150 18.87 -27.71 -0.24
N ILE A 151 19.19 -28.52 -1.26
CA ILE A 151 19.39 -29.98 -1.07
C ILE A 151 20.61 -30.21 -0.18
N SER A 152 21.70 -29.49 -0.41
CA SER A 152 22.92 -29.61 0.41
C SER A 152 22.67 -29.25 1.87
N ASP A 153 21.93 -28.16 2.13
CA ASP A 153 21.59 -27.74 3.50
C ASP A 153 20.71 -28.76 4.22
N LEU A 154 19.74 -29.35 3.51
CA LEU A 154 18.89 -30.41 4.07
C LEU A 154 19.69 -31.68 4.38
N GLN A 155 20.59 -32.09 3.49
CA GLN A 155 21.47 -33.24 3.72
C GLN A 155 22.39 -33.05 4.93
N LYS A 156 22.90 -31.82 5.16
CA LYS A 156 23.68 -31.50 6.35
C LYS A 156 22.85 -31.60 7.63
N LYS A 157 21.60 -31.13 7.61
CA LYS A 157 20.68 -31.23 8.75
C LYS A 157 20.30 -32.68 9.06
N ASP A 158 20.06 -33.47 8.02
CA ASP A 158 19.75 -34.89 8.16
C ASP A 158 20.89 -35.64 8.87
N LYS A 159 22.13 -35.42 8.42
CA LYS A 159 23.33 -35.97 9.08
C LYS A 159 23.45 -35.52 10.54
N ALA A 160 23.30 -34.23 10.83
CA ALA A 160 23.40 -33.71 12.19
C ALA A 160 22.32 -34.28 13.12
N LEU A 161 21.08 -34.42 12.62
CA LEU A 161 19.99 -35.05 13.37
C LEU A 161 20.25 -36.55 13.59
N GLN A 162 20.81 -37.23 12.60
CA GLN A 162 21.18 -38.64 12.72
C GLN A 162 22.28 -38.84 13.78
N GLU A 163 23.28 -37.96 13.83
CA GLU A 163 24.31 -37.95 14.88
C GLU A 163 23.72 -37.70 16.27
N GLN A 164 22.80 -36.73 16.41
CA GLN A 164 22.10 -36.47 17.67
C GLN A 164 21.26 -37.67 18.12
N ASN A 165 20.51 -38.28 17.21
CA ASN A 165 19.72 -39.48 17.51
C ASN A 165 20.61 -40.66 17.95
N ASN A 166 21.75 -40.86 17.31
CA ASN A 166 22.72 -41.88 17.70
C ASN A 166 23.30 -41.61 19.11
N SER A 167 23.60 -40.35 19.43
CA SER A 167 24.06 -39.96 20.78
C SER A 167 22.99 -40.17 21.85
N LEU A 168 21.74 -39.77 21.57
CA LEU A 168 20.61 -39.99 22.47
C LEU A 168 20.36 -41.49 22.69
N ALA A 169 20.41 -42.30 21.64
CA ALA A 169 20.27 -43.76 21.76
C ALA A 169 21.37 -44.38 22.65
N LYS A 170 22.60 -43.87 22.61
CA LYS A 170 23.67 -44.30 23.54
C LYS A 170 23.36 -43.90 24.99
N LYS A 171 22.93 -42.65 25.22
CA LYS A 171 22.55 -42.17 26.56
C LYS A 171 21.37 -42.93 27.16
N VAL A 172 20.39 -43.29 26.35
CA VAL A 172 19.26 -44.13 26.79
C VAL A 172 19.77 -45.50 27.23
N LYS A 173 20.65 -46.14 26.45
CA LYS A 173 21.25 -47.43 26.84
C LYS A 173 22.11 -47.35 28.10
N GLU A 174 22.80 -46.23 28.34
CA GLU A 174 23.55 -46.00 29.58
C GLU A 174 22.60 -45.85 30.78
N LYS A 175 21.56 -45.02 30.64
CA LYS A 175 20.51 -44.84 31.65
C LYS A 175 19.78 -46.14 32.00
N GLU A 176 19.46 -46.96 31.00
CA GLU A 176 18.84 -48.28 31.21
C GLU A 176 19.75 -49.20 32.05
N LYS A 177 21.09 -49.15 31.85
CA LYS A 177 22.05 -49.89 32.67
C LYS A 177 22.17 -49.33 34.09
N GLU A 178 22.16 -48.01 34.26
CA GLU A 178 22.14 -47.35 35.58
C GLU A 178 20.91 -47.79 36.39
N ILE A 179 19.73 -47.78 35.78
CA ILE A 179 18.48 -48.20 36.41
C ILE A 179 18.54 -49.68 36.80
N ALA A 180 19.00 -50.55 35.90
CA ALA A 180 19.14 -51.98 36.19
C ALA A 180 20.11 -52.26 37.34
N GLN A 181 21.21 -51.50 37.46
CA GLN A 181 22.13 -51.61 38.60
C GLN A 181 21.50 -51.11 39.90
N GLN A 182 20.71 -50.03 39.85
CA GLN A 182 20.05 -49.47 41.02
C GLN A 182 18.95 -50.39 41.56
N GLU A 183 18.14 -50.99 40.67
CA GLU A 183 17.16 -52.03 41.04
C GLU A 183 17.84 -53.23 41.70
N GLN A 184 19.05 -53.58 41.27
CA GLN A 184 19.83 -54.69 41.85
C GLN A 184 20.41 -54.34 43.25
N TRP A 185 20.84 -53.09 43.47
CA TRP A 185 21.27 -52.58 44.78
C TRP A 185 20.09 -52.47 45.77
N GLU A 186 18.92 -52.06 45.31
CA GLU A 186 17.70 -51.96 46.14
C GLU A 186 17.19 -53.36 46.56
N GLN A 187 17.29 -54.37 45.70
CA GLN A 187 16.98 -55.76 46.06
C GLN A 187 17.95 -56.34 47.11
N GLN A 188 19.22 -55.96 47.08
CA GLN A 188 20.21 -56.45 48.05
C GLN A 188 20.02 -55.81 49.44
N ASN A 189 19.63 -54.53 49.51
CA ASN A 189 19.35 -53.84 50.78
C ASN A 189 18.05 -54.30 51.46
N HIS A 190 17.07 -54.81 50.71
CA HIS A 190 15.86 -55.42 51.28
C HIS A 190 16.08 -56.83 51.89
N THR A 191 17.29 -57.39 51.83
CA THR A 191 17.60 -58.70 52.43
C THR A 191 18.19 -58.60 53.85
N LEU A 192 18.39 -57.39 54.40
CA LEU A 192 19.02 -57.17 55.71
C LEU A 192 18.17 -56.38 56.73
N GLU A 193 16.96 -55.94 56.39
CA GLU A 193 16.01 -55.38 57.36
C GLU A 193 14.73 -56.22 57.48
N SER A 194 14.72 -56.95 58.60
CA SER A 194 13.76 -57.89 59.20
C SER A 194 12.24 -57.72 58.96
N SER A 195 11.61 -58.90 58.89
CA SER A 195 10.44 -59.36 59.67
C SER A 195 9.19 -58.48 59.81
N SER A 196 8.08 -59.13 59.45
CA SER A 196 6.70 -58.95 59.90
C SER A 196 5.81 -57.91 59.20
N VAL A 197 4.73 -58.46 58.64
CA VAL A 197 3.33 -57.99 58.55
C VAL A 197 2.75 -58.02 57.12
N LEU A 198 1.54 -58.60 57.03
CA LEU A 198 0.77 -59.00 55.84
C LEU A 198 0.60 -57.95 54.72
N PRO A 199 0.43 -58.38 53.45
CA PRO A 199 0.04 -57.48 52.36
C PRO A 199 -1.48 -57.37 52.19
N GLN A 200 -1.96 -56.14 52.02
CA GLN A 200 -3.26 -55.81 51.39
C GLN A 200 -3.02 -55.20 49.99
N PRO A 201 -3.91 -55.41 49.01
CA PRO A 201 -3.65 -55.09 47.62
C PRO A 201 -3.99 -53.63 47.29
N LEU A 202 -3.00 -52.86 46.85
CA LEU A 202 -3.21 -51.57 46.19
C LEU A 202 -3.00 -51.68 44.68
N GLN A 203 -3.87 -50.98 43.97
CA GLN A 203 -4.17 -51.07 42.55
C GLN A 203 -3.00 -50.68 41.62
N PRO A 204 -2.89 -51.27 40.42
CA PRO A 204 -1.87 -50.88 39.45
C PRO A 204 -2.23 -49.54 38.80
N TRP A 205 -1.38 -48.53 38.97
CA TRP A 205 -1.40 -47.35 38.12
C TRP A 205 -0.81 -47.70 36.75
N ASN A 206 -1.67 -47.60 35.75
CA ASN A 206 -1.37 -47.79 34.33
C ASN A 206 -0.23 -46.86 33.89
N ILE A 207 0.96 -47.40 33.71
CA ILE A 207 2.02 -46.78 32.91
C ILE A 207 1.55 -46.82 31.46
N GLY A 208 1.19 -45.64 30.96
CA GLY A 208 0.65 -45.44 29.62
C GLY A 208 1.59 -46.00 28.55
N LYS A 209 1.08 -47.04 27.87
CA LYS A 209 1.35 -47.45 26.49
C LYS A 209 2.45 -46.65 25.78
N ILE A 210 3.59 -47.30 25.57
CA ILE A 210 4.55 -46.94 24.51
C ILE A 210 3.80 -47.04 23.17
N VAL A 211 3.42 -45.91 22.61
CA VAL A 211 2.88 -45.84 21.25
C VAL A 211 4.07 -45.96 20.30
N ARG A 212 4.16 -47.13 19.66
CA ARG A 212 4.97 -47.36 18.46
C ARG A 212 4.47 -46.41 17.37
N VAL A 213 5.19 -45.31 17.13
CA VAL A 213 4.89 -44.42 16.00
C VAL A 213 5.35 -45.14 14.73
N GLN A 214 4.38 -45.76 14.04
CA GLN A 214 4.56 -46.24 12.68
C GLN A 214 4.94 -45.06 11.77
N SER A 215 5.92 -45.33 10.91
CA SER A 215 6.33 -44.52 9.76
C SER A 215 5.13 -43.90 9.05
N VAL A 216 5.06 -42.56 9.06
CA VAL A 216 4.17 -41.81 8.18
C VAL A 216 5.01 -41.30 7.02
N CYS A 217 4.82 -41.93 5.87
CA CYS A 217 5.33 -41.49 4.59
C CYS A 217 4.85 -40.05 4.29
N LEU A 218 5.77 -39.08 4.27
CA LEU A 218 5.49 -37.73 3.80
C LEU A 218 5.39 -37.74 2.26
N GLY A 219 4.16 -37.86 1.79
CA GLY A 219 3.80 -37.59 0.40
C GLY A 219 4.15 -36.15 0.00
N ARG A 220 4.70 -36.03 -1.22
CA ARG A 220 5.00 -34.79 -1.93
C ARG A 220 3.82 -33.81 -1.92
N ALA A 221 4.09 -32.56 -1.56
CA ALA A 221 3.31 -31.40 -2.02
C ALA A 221 4.26 -30.28 -2.47
N PRO A 222 3.91 -29.52 -3.53
CA PRO A 222 4.87 -28.68 -4.25
C PRO A 222 5.14 -27.35 -3.55
N ALA A 223 6.43 -26.99 -3.46
CA ALA A 223 6.87 -25.67 -3.01
C ALA A 223 6.67 -24.62 -4.12
N CYS A 224 5.76 -23.68 -3.87
CA CYS A 224 5.58 -22.48 -4.68
C CYS A 224 6.49 -21.38 -4.11
N SER A 225 7.67 -21.17 -4.71
CA SER A 225 8.61 -20.13 -4.32
C SER A 225 8.19 -18.77 -4.92
N ARG A 226 7.90 -17.80 -4.06
CA ARG A 226 7.83 -16.38 -4.41
C ARG A 226 9.15 -15.73 -4.05
N ILE A 227 9.78 -15.16 -5.07
CA ILE A 227 10.98 -14.34 -4.99
C ILE A 227 10.60 -12.99 -4.35
N CYS A 228 11.17 -12.70 -3.18
CA CYS A 228 11.27 -11.35 -2.64
C CYS A 228 12.75 -10.97 -2.67
N SER A 229 13.10 -10.03 -3.54
CA SER A 229 14.42 -9.43 -3.57
C SER A 229 14.60 -8.52 -2.37
N LEU A 230 15.71 -8.75 -1.66
CA LEU A 230 16.28 -7.92 -0.61
C LEU A 230 16.56 -6.51 -1.14
N PHE A 231 16.22 -5.48 -0.36
CA PHE A 231 16.73 -4.12 -0.57
C PHE A 231 17.73 -3.79 0.53
N PHE A 232 18.78 -3.11 0.09
CA PHE A 232 20.01 -2.82 0.77
C PHE A 232 19.84 -1.98 2.04
N ARG A 233 20.69 -2.33 3.01
CA ARG A 233 20.99 -1.65 4.26
C ARG A 233 21.93 -0.48 3.97
N THR A 234 21.55 0.75 4.31
CA THR A 234 22.50 1.84 4.53
C THR A 234 22.30 2.37 5.95
N LYS A 235 23.39 2.41 6.71
CA LYS A 235 23.48 2.99 8.06
C LYS A 235 23.59 4.52 7.96
N PRO A 236 23.19 5.26 9.01
CA PRO A 236 23.30 6.71 9.06
C PRO A 236 24.69 7.16 9.54
N THR A 237 25.17 8.28 9.02
CA THR A 237 26.25 9.05 9.60
C THR A 237 25.67 10.31 10.26
N SER A 238 25.94 10.44 11.55
CA SER A 238 25.68 11.60 12.38
C SER A 238 26.50 12.81 11.96
N GLY A 239 25.95 14.00 12.16
CA GLY A 239 26.66 15.27 12.06
C GLY A 239 25.81 16.38 12.71
N SER A 240 26.03 16.57 14.01
CA SER A 240 25.49 17.66 14.83
C SER A 240 26.30 18.93 14.58
N ILE A 241 25.66 20.07 14.32
CA ILE A 241 26.18 21.38 14.71
C ILE A 241 25.02 22.25 15.24
N ILE A 242 25.23 22.73 16.46
CA ILE A 242 24.45 23.65 17.27
C ILE A 242 24.71 25.08 16.79
N GLY A 243 23.68 25.94 16.79
CA GLY A 243 23.84 27.38 16.55
C GLY A 243 22.61 28.16 17.02
N ASN A 244 22.68 28.65 18.25
CA ASN A 244 21.77 29.60 18.90
C ASN A 244 21.76 30.99 18.22
N GLN A 245 20.60 31.65 18.25
CA GLN A 245 20.34 33.06 18.64
C GLN A 245 18.96 33.45 18.06
N LYS A 246 17.88 33.60 18.84
CA LYS A 246 17.52 34.59 19.88
C LYS A 246 17.30 36.00 19.30
N THR A 247 16.14 36.57 19.68
CA THR A 247 15.82 38.02 19.84
C THR A 247 15.72 38.80 18.51
N GLU A 248 14.74 39.68 18.24
CA GLU A 248 13.85 40.47 19.10
C GLU A 248 12.93 41.36 18.23
N PHE A 249 11.85 41.88 18.85
CA PHE A 249 11.06 43.09 18.50
C PHE A 249 10.35 43.18 17.12
N SER A 250 9.17 43.77 16.95
CA SER A 250 8.50 44.81 17.72
C SER A 250 6.97 44.69 17.67
N SER A 251 6.39 45.00 18.82
CA SER A 251 5.01 45.43 19.07
C SER A 251 4.66 46.74 18.35
N ASN A 252 3.36 46.95 18.10
CA ASN A 252 2.55 48.13 18.48
C ASN A 252 1.21 48.09 17.71
N SER A 253 0.06 47.81 18.33
CA SER A 253 -0.71 48.59 19.33
C SER A 253 -1.77 49.49 18.68
N ARG A 254 -2.96 49.45 19.29
CA ARG A 254 -4.02 50.47 19.44
C ARG A 254 -5.38 49.96 18.95
N ASP A 255 -6.30 49.61 19.85
CA ASP A 255 -7.19 50.46 20.69
C ASP A 255 -8.57 50.40 20.01
N ASP A 256 -9.74 50.37 20.63
CA ASP A 256 -10.25 50.24 21.99
C ASP A 256 -11.79 50.15 21.81
N PHE A 257 -12.54 49.68 22.80
CA PHE A 257 -13.97 49.91 23.11
C PHE A 257 -14.61 48.66 23.72
N SER A 258 -14.66 48.74 25.05
CA SER A 258 -15.37 47.89 25.99
C SER A 258 -16.86 48.26 26.07
N HIS A 259 -17.69 47.24 26.28
CA HIS A 259 -18.95 47.37 27.03
C HIS A 259 -19.18 46.07 27.82
N ASP A 260 -19.21 46.20 29.14
CA ASP A 260 -19.54 45.16 30.11
C ASP A 260 -21.05 44.92 30.19
N ASP A 261 -21.46 43.65 30.31
CA ASP A 261 -22.34 43.19 31.40
C ASP A 261 -22.33 41.63 31.49
N PRO A 262 -22.60 41.03 32.67
CA PRO A 262 -22.11 39.70 33.02
C PRO A 262 -23.19 38.60 33.05
N ALA A 263 -22.69 37.36 33.19
CA ALA A 263 -23.38 36.13 33.62
C ALA A 263 -24.24 35.39 32.56
N GLU A 264 -23.69 34.33 31.99
CA GLU A 264 -23.98 32.95 32.41
C GLU A 264 -23.07 31.96 31.66
N GLY A 265 -22.62 30.93 32.36
CA GLY A 265 -21.51 30.08 31.94
C GLY A 265 -21.81 29.23 30.71
N PHE A 266 -20.98 29.38 29.68
CA PHE A 266 -20.56 28.29 28.82
C PHE A 266 -19.05 28.36 28.66
N LYS A 267 -18.33 27.43 29.31
CA LYS A 267 -16.90 27.24 29.05
C LYS A 267 -16.71 27.01 27.55
N ALA A 268 -16.04 27.95 26.90
CA ALA A 268 -15.59 27.83 25.52
C ALA A 268 -14.88 26.48 25.32
N GLY A 269 -15.31 25.77 24.28
CA GLY A 269 -14.88 24.40 24.00
C GLY A 269 -13.36 24.31 23.87
N SER A 270 -12.79 23.37 24.61
CA SER A 270 -11.44 22.86 24.32
C SER A 270 -11.40 22.46 22.85
N GLU A 271 -10.47 23.03 22.09
CA GLU A 271 -10.20 22.67 20.69
C GLU A 271 -9.71 21.22 20.63
N ILE A 272 -10.64 20.26 20.63
CA ILE A 272 -10.34 18.84 20.51
C ILE A 272 -10.10 18.57 19.03
N GLY A 273 -8.84 18.37 18.64
CA GLY A 273 -8.50 17.98 17.27
C GLY A 273 -9.10 16.63 16.87
N ASN A 274 -9.05 16.32 15.57
CA ASN A 274 -9.73 15.14 15.04
C ASN A 274 -9.02 13.85 15.48
N LYS A 275 -9.79 12.84 15.88
CA LYS A 275 -9.28 11.48 16.08
C LYS A 275 -9.33 10.71 14.76
N ILE A 276 -8.16 10.44 14.19
CA ILE A 276 -8.00 9.72 12.93
C ILE A 276 -7.41 8.34 13.23
N MET A 277 -8.14 7.27 12.88
CA MET A 277 -7.68 5.90 13.10
C MET A 277 -7.20 5.28 11.79
N VAL A 278 -6.00 4.69 11.81
CA VAL A 278 -5.40 4.00 10.66
C VAL A 278 -5.21 2.53 11.01
N VAL A 279 -5.76 1.65 10.18
CA VAL A 279 -5.58 0.20 10.34
C VAL A 279 -4.21 -0.21 9.79
N VAL A 280 -3.35 -0.71 10.67
CA VAL A 280 -1.96 -1.08 10.37
C VAL A 280 -1.78 -2.59 10.38
N ASP A 281 -1.11 -3.14 9.37
CA ASP A 281 -0.61 -4.50 9.35
C ASP A 281 0.71 -4.58 8.55
N SER A 282 1.28 -5.78 8.42
CA SER A 282 2.55 -5.98 7.69
C SER A 282 2.42 -5.79 6.16
N SER A 283 1.28 -5.33 5.66
CA SER A 283 1.02 -5.18 4.24
C SER A 283 1.47 -3.83 3.70
N LEU A 284 1.80 -3.80 2.42
CA LEU A 284 2.14 -2.56 1.72
C LEU A 284 0.93 -1.63 1.58
N GLU A 285 -0.28 -2.18 1.62
CA GLU A 285 -1.51 -1.40 1.53
C GLU A 285 -1.76 -0.59 2.80
N ALA A 286 -1.53 -1.19 3.97
CA ALA A 286 -1.62 -0.49 5.25
C ALA A 286 -0.57 0.63 5.35
N LYS A 287 0.67 0.36 4.92
CA LYS A 287 1.71 1.41 4.85
C LYS A 287 1.30 2.55 3.90
N GLY A 288 0.77 2.23 2.73
CA GLY A 288 0.29 3.23 1.78
C GLY A 288 -0.88 4.06 2.30
N ALA A 289 -1.79 3.44 3.07
CA ALA A 289 -2.88 4.14 3.74
C ALA A 289 -2.39 5.13 4.81
N LEU A 290 -1.39 4.72 5.61
CA LEU A 290 -0.77 5.61 6.60
C LEU A 290 -0.04 6.77 5.93
N GLU A 291 0.73 6.50 4.87
CA GLU A 291 1.40 7.55 4.09
C GLU A 291 0.40 8.55 3.51
N TRP A 292 -0.72 8.06 2.98
CA TRP A 292 -1.78 8.93 2.46
C TRP A 292 -2.40 9.81 3.55
N ALA A 293 -2.74 9.24 4.71
CA ALA A 293 -3.32 9.98 5.82
C ALA A 293 -2.39 11.11 6.29
N LEU A 294 -1.10 10.82 6.46
CA LEU A 294 -0.10 11.80 6.93
C LEU A 294 0.09 12.98 5.95
N SER A 295 -0.08 12.71 4.66
CA SER A 295 0.09 13.71 3.61
C SER A 295 -1.16 14.52 3.30
N ASN A 296 -2.36 13.98 3.52
CA ASN A 296 -3.59 14.57 2.98
C ASN A 296 -4.64 14.94 4.04
N THR A 297 -4.63 14.33 5.23
CA THR A 297 -5.72 14.50 6.20
C THR A 297 -5.27 14.96 7.57
N ILE A 298 -4.06 14.61 8.00
CA ILE A 298 -3.59 14.84 9.37
C ILE A 298 -3.02 16.25 9.53
N GLN A 299 -3.57 16.99 10.52
CA GLN A 299 -3.11 18.30 10.99
C GLN A 299 -2.42 18.18 12.36
N THR A 300 -1.75 19.26 12.80
CA THR A 300 -0.93 19.26 14.03
C THR A 300 -1.73 18.98 15.30
N GLN A 301 -2.97 19.47 15.38
CA GLN A 301 -3.86 19.26 16.53
C GLN A 301 -4.55 17.89 16.56
N ASP A 302 -4.44 17.09 15.51
CA ASP A 302 -5.12 15.80 15.42
C ASP A 302 -4.43 14.70 16.24
N THR A 303 -5.20 13.68 16.63
CA THR A 303 -4.70 12.46 17.27
C THR A 303 -4.78 11.30 16.28
N ILE A 304 -3.65 10.66 15.99
CA ILE A 304 -3.58 9.44 15.18
C ILE A 304 -3.67 8.22 16.09
N ILE A 305 -4.59 7.30 15.79
CA ILE A 305 -4.67 5.99 16.44
C ILE A 305 -4.19 4.93 15.44
N LEU A 306 -3.07 4.27 15.74
CA LEU A 306 -2.55 3.14 14.96
C LEU A 306 -3.13 1.84 15.49
N LEU A 307 -4.08 1.25 14.75
CA LEU A 307 -4.79 0.05 15.16
C LEU A 307 -4.23 -1.20 14.46
N HIS A 308 -3.82 -2.21 15.24
CA HIS A 308 -3.54 -3.56 14.72
C HIS A 308 -4.49 -4.59 15.32
N VAL A 309 -5.11 -5.41 14.47
CA VAL A 309 -5.90 -6.57 14.92
C VAL A 309 -5.14 -7.87 14.66
N ALA A 310 -4.63 -8.46 15.74
CA ALA A 310 -3.95 -9.74 15.76
C ALA A 310 -4.95 -10.91 15.77
N LYS A 311 -4.54 -12.05 15.20
CA LYS A 311 -5.35 -13.27 15.24
C LYS A 311 -5.04 -14.03 16.54
N PRO A 312 -6.05 -14.56 17.23
CA PRO A 312 -5.83 -15.39 18.41
C PRO A 312 -5.04 -16.65 18.00
N SER A 313 -3.87 -16.83 18.61
CA SER A 313 -3.00 -17.98 18.38
C SER A 313 -3.64 -19.25 18.95
N ARG A 314 -3.70 -20.33 18.16
CA ARG A 314 -4.09 -21.64 18.70
C ARG A 314 -2.89 -22.23 19.44
N ARG A 315 -2.91 -22.15 20.77
CA ARG A 315 -2.13 -22.93 21.76
C ARG A 315 -0.60 -22.90 21.57
N GLY A 316 0.10 -22.22 22.49
CA GLY A 316 1.51 -22.53 22.85
C GLY A 316 2.60 -21.56 22.41
N SER A 317 2.33 -20.55 21.58
CA SER A 317 3.32 -19.52 21.19
C SER A 317 2.90 -18.11 21.59
N ASN A 318 2.56 -17.93 22.87
CA ASN A 318 1.89 -16.71 23.37
C ASN A 318 2.69 -15.39 23.28
N GLY A 319 3.99 -15.41 22.94
CA GLY A 319 4.81 -14.19 22.90
C GLY A 319 5.13 -13.64 21.50
N LYS A 320 5.34 -14.51 20.50
CA LYS A 320 6.09 -14.12 19.29
C LYS A 320 5.25 -13.35 18.26
N GLY A 321 3.95 -13.60 18.21
CA GLY A 321 3.02 -12.90 17.30
C GLY A 321 2.75 -11.46 17.73
N ASN A 322 2.49 -11.26 19.02
CA ASN A 322 2.21 -9.95 19.59
C ASN A 322 3.46 -9.07 19.63
N LEU A 323 4.64 -9.65 19.90
CA LEU A 323 5.90 -8.92 19.83
C LEU A 323 6.14 -8.29 18.44
N ARG A 324 5.91 -9.06 17.37
CA ARG A 324 6.02 -8.54 15.98
C ARG A 324 4.99 -7.46 15.66
N ALA A 325 3.79 -7.54 16.24
CA ALA A 325 2.77 -6.51 16.07
C ALA A 325 3.18 -5.21 16.78
N TYR A 326 3.72 -5.31 18.00
CA TYR A 326 4.28 -4.16 18.72
C TYR A 326 5.47 -3.54 17.99
N GLU A 327 6.41 -4.35 17.50
CA GLU A 327 7.55 -3.87 16.69
C GLU A 327 7.08 -3.07 15.47
N LEU A 328 6.07 -3.59 14.75
CA LEU A 328 5.47 -2.91 13.61
C LEU A 328 4.80 -1.58 14.01
N LEU A 329 3.97 -1.59 15.05
CA LEU A 329 3.26 -0.40 15.53
C LEU A 329 4.24 0.68 16.00
N HIS A 330 5.31 0.29 16.68
CA HIS A 330 6.35 1.22 17.13
C HIS A 330 7.13 1.82 15.95
N SER A 331 7.44 1.01 14.93
CA SER A 331 8.06 1.49 13.69
C SER A 331 7.17 2.50 12.96
N MET A 332 5.86 2.24 12.88
CA MET A 332 4.90 3.15 12.26
C MET A 332 4.66 4.41 13.11
N LYS A 333 4.69 4.31 14.44
CA LYS A 333 4.63 5.46 15.34
C LYS A 333 5.81 6.40 15.12
N ASN A 334 7.02 5.86 15.06
CA ASN A 334 8.22 6.65 14.76
C ASN A 334 8.10 7.35 13.41
N LEU A 335 7.58 6.66 12.38
CA LEU A 335 7.33 7.26 11.06
C LEU A 335 6.37 8.45 11.13
N CYS A 336 5.31 8.36 11.93
CA CYS A 336 4.36 9.45 12.12
C CYS A 336 5.04 10.65 12.80
N GLN A 337 5.77 10.42 13.88
CA GLN A 337 6.49 11.46 14.62
C GLN A 337 7.57 12.14 13.78
N THR A 338 8.32 11.38 12.96
CA THR A 338 9.32 11.95 12.05
C THR A 338 8.68 12.83 10.97
N LYS A 339 7.53 12.42 10.42
CA LYS A 339 6.85 13.20 9.37
C LYS A 339 6.05 14.39 9.92
N ARG A 340 5.54 14.28 11.14
CA ARG A 340 4.68 15.26 11.80
C ARG A 340 5.00 15.29 13.31
N PRO A 341 6.00 16.07 13.75
CA PRO A 341 6.47 16.05 15.14
C PRO A 341 5.50 16.62 16.18
N GLY A 342 4.48 17.38 15.75
CA GLY A 342 3.46 17.94 16.64
C GLY A 342 2.19 17.08 16.82
N VAL A 343 2.08 15.95 16.13
CA VAL A 343 0.86 15.11 16.13
C VAL A 343 0.91 14.07 17.25
N GLN A 344 -0.19 13.92 17.98
CA GLN A 344 -0.31 12.89 19.01
C GLN A 344 -0.54 11.52 18.37
N VAL A 345 0.27 10.52 18.73
CA VAL A 345 0.18 9.16 18.15
C VAL A 345 -0.04 8.11 19.23
N GLU A 346 -1.20 7.47 19.19
CA GLU A 346 -1.65 6.38 20.07
C GLU A 346 -1.54 5.03 19.35
N ILE A 347 -1.29 3.96 20.10
CA ILE A 347 -1.21 2.58 19.58
C ILE A 347 -2.34 1.78 20.23
N SER A 348 -3.14 1.09 19.41
CA SER A 348 -4.17 0.16 19.87
C SER A 348 -3.90 -1.22 19.26
N LEU A 349 -3.70 -2.23 20.11
CA LEU A 349 -3.50 -3.63 19.72
C LEU A 349 -4.68 -4.45 20.25
N LEU A 350 -5.47 -5.00 19.33
CA LEU A 350 -6.62 -5.83 19.65
C LEU A 350 -6.42 -7.25 19.14
N GLU A 351 -7.00 -8.22 19.83
CA GLU A 351 -7.01 -9.62 19.41
C GLU A 351 -8.42 -10.06 19.04
N GLY A 352 -8.55 -10.76 17.91
CA GLY A 352 -9.79 -11.50 17.67
C GLY A 352 -9.87 -12.22 16.32
N LYS A 353 -10.91 -13.07 16.21
CA LYS A 353 -11.09 -13.98 15.07
C LYS A 353 -11.42 -13.25 13.77
N GLU A 354 -12.23 -12.19 13.87
CA GLU A 354 -12.72 -11.41 12.73
C GLU A 354 -12.29 -9.95 12.85
N LYS A 355 -11.54 -9.45 11.85
CA LYS A 355 -10.97 -8.10 11.91
C LYS A 355 -12.01 -6.99 11.73
N GLY A 356 -12.98 -7.19 10.83
CA GLY A 356 -13.94 -6.15 10.46
C GLY A 356 -14.76 -5.62 11.65
N PRO A 357 -15.49 -6.49 12.38
CA PRO A 357 -16.28 -6.07 13.53
C PRO A 357 -15.44 -5.39 14.62
N ILE A 358 -14.25 -5.91 14.91
CA ILE A 358 -13.34 -5.37 15.92
C ILE A 358 -12.88 -3.97 15.57
N ILE A 359 -12.50 -3.74 14.30
CA ILE A 359 -12.09 -2.40 13.82
C ILE A 359 -13.23 -1.41 13.95
N VAL A 360 -14.45 -1.81 13.59
CA VAL A 360 -15.64 -0.94 13.63
C VAL A 360 -16.02 -0.60 15.08
N GLU A 361 -15.99 -1.58 15.98
CA GLU A 361 -16.33 -1.35 17.39
C GLU A 361 -15.28 -0.46 18.08
N GLU A 362 -13.98 -0.68 17.81
CA GLU A 362 -12.92 0.17 18.35
C GLU A 362 -13.04 1.62 17.82
N ALA A 363 -13.37 1.79 16.52
CA ALA A 363 -13.58 3.11 15.94
C ALA A 363 -14.69 3.88 16.67
N LYS A 364 -15.76 3.17 17.03
CA LYS A 364 -16.89 3.71 17.77
C LYS A 364 -16.53 4.03 19.21
N GLN A 365 -15.82 3.12 19.89
CA GLN A 365 -15.39 3.29 21.28
C GLN A 365 -14.44 4.49 21.45
N GLN A 366 -13.50 4.67 20.53
CA GLN A 366 -12.54 5.78 20.55
C GLN A 366 -13.11 7.10 19.99
N ARG A 367 -14.37 7.11 19.53
CA ARG A 367 -15.04 8.24 18.88
C ARG A 367 -14.22 8.82 17.71
N VAL A 368 -13.73 7.94 16.84
CA VAL A 368 -12.94 8.28 15.65
C VAL A 368 -13.80 9.05 14.65
N SER A 369 -13.30 10.17 14.11
CA SER A 369 -13.99 10.93 13.07
C SER A 369 -13.70 10.40 11.67
N LEU A 370 -12.47 9.90 11.43
CA LEU A 370 -12.02 9.33 10.16
C LEU A 370 -11.29 7.99 10.36
N LEU A 371 -11.79 6.93 9.71
CA LEU A 371 -11.18 5.61 9.65
C LEU A 371 -10.51 5.38 8.29
N VAL A 372 -9.20 5.12 8.28
CA VAL A 372 -8.39 4.89 7.08
C VAL A 372 -7.92 3.44 7.00
N ILE A 373 -8.19 2.77 5.87
CA ILE A 373 -7.87 1.34 5.68
C ILE A 373 -7.14 1.13 4.35
N GLY A 374 -6.10 0.30 4.34
CA GLY A 374 -5.42 -0.12 3.12
C GLY A 374 -6.27 -1.04 2.24
N GLN A 375 -6.50 -0.67 0.99
CA GLN A 375 -7.27 -1.45 0.02
C GLN A 375 -6.36 -2.16 -0.98
N ARG A 376 -6.49 -3.50 -1.04
CA ARG A 376 -5.81 -4.32 -2.04
C ARG A 376 -6.43 -4.16 -3.43
N LYS A 377 -5.59 -4.30 -4.46
CA LYS A 377 -6.07 -4.43 -5.85
C LYS A 377 -6.90 -5.71 -5.95
N LYS A 378 -8.17 -5.60 -6.34
CA LYS A 378 -8.98 -6.77 -6.73
C LYS A 378 -8.24 -7.49 -7.84
N SER A 379 -7.85 -8.72 -7.58
CA SER A 379 -7.17 -9.56 -8.55
C SER A 379 -8.11 -9.85 -9.73
N SER A 380 -7.57 -9.97 -10.94
CA SER A 380 -8.33 -10.31 -12.16
C SER A 380 -9.32 -11.44 -11.89
N ILE A 381 -10.49 -11.43 -12.55
CA ILE A 381 -11.54 -12.46 -12.42
C ILE A 381 -10.94 -13.86 -12.52
N LEU A 382 -9.94 -14.07 -13.39
CA LEU A 382 -9.18 -15.32 -13.49
C LEU A 382 -8.52 -15.75 -12.17
N TRP A 383 -7.87 -14.83 -11.46
CA TRP A 383 -7.20 -15.12 -10.19
C TRP A 383 -8.19 -15.30 -9.04
N CYS A 384 -9.37 -14.66 -9.09
CA CYS A 384 -10.46 -14.93 -8.16
C CYS A 384 -11.01 -16.35 -8.32
N LEU A 385 -11.13 -16.84 -9.56
CA LEU A 385 -11.52 -18.22 -9.85
C LEU A 385 -10.45 -19.22 -9.37
N VAL A 386 -9.17 -18.99 -9.67
CA VAL A 386 -8.06 -19.83 -9.18
C VAL A 386 -8.03 -19.90 -7.65
N LYS A 387 -8.25 -18.79 -6.95
CA LYS A 387 -8.32 -18.77 -5.47
C LYS A 387 -9.53 -19.53 -4.92
N ARG A 388 -10.65 -19.54 -5.64
CA ARG A 388 -11.88 -20.25 -5.26
C ARG A 388 -11.72 -21.77 -5.38
N TRP A 389 -10.96 -22.23 -6.38
CA TRP A 389 -10.54 -23.63 -6.51
C TRP A 389 -9.50 -24.04 -5.44
N ALA A 390 -8.62 -23.12 -5.02
CA ALA A 390 -7.66 -23.35 -3.96
C ALA A 390 -8.22 -23.16 -2.52
N GLY A 391 -9.53 -22.95 -2.35
CA GLY A 391 -10.17 -22.73 -1.05
C GLY A 391 -9.75 -21.46 -0.30
N LYS A 392 -8.92 -20.58 -0.90
CA LYS A 392 -8.38 -19.36 -0.25
C LYS A 392 -9.20 -18.13 -0.64
N ARG A 393 -10.28 -17.84 0.09
CA ARG A 393 -11.02 -16.55 -0.03
C ARG A 393 -10.12 -15.37 0.36
N ASP A 394 -10.21 -14.27 -0.40
CA ASP A 394 -9.47 -13.04 -0.11
C ASP A 394 -10.13 -12.25 1.02
N ARG A 395 -9.87 -12.66 2.27
CA ARG A 395 -10.47 -12.05 3.47
C ARG A 395 -10.12 -10.58 3.66
N SER A 396 -9.09 -10.06 2.98
CA SER A 396 -8.67 -8.66 3.14
C SER A 396 -9.61 -7.68 2.43
N SER A 397 -10.13 -8.04 1.25
CA SER A 397 -11.12 -7.23 0.55
C SER A 397 -12.48 -7.22 1.27
N GLU A 398 -12.81 -8.31 1.96
CA GLU A 398 -14.05 -8.47 2.73
C GLU A 398 -14.06 -7.58 3.97
N VAL A 399 -12.94 -7.49 4.70
CA VAL A 399 -12.79 -6.60 5.86
C VAL A 399 -12.95 -5.13 5.47
N VAL A 400 -12.36 -4.71 4.35
CA VAL A 400 -12.46 -3.32 3.87
C VAL A 400 -13.90 -2.95 3.55
N GLU A 401 -14.61 -3.79 2.77
CA GLU A 401 -16.00 -3.51 2.40
C GLU A 401 -16.91 -3.53 3.64
N PHE A 402 -16.67 -4.46 4.58
CA PHE A 402 -17.38 -4.50 5.86
C PHE A 402 -17.21 -3.20 6.65
N CYS A 403 -15.99 -2.69 6.79
CA CYS A 403 -15.75 -1.45 7.53
C CYS A 403 -16.42 -0.24 6.85
N ILE A 404 -16.35 -0.12 5.51
CA ILE A 404 -17.00 0.96 4.78
C ILE A 404 -18.53 0.98 4.98
N GLN A 405 -19.14 -0.20 5.10
CA GLN A 405 -20.59 -0.33 5.25
C GLN A 405 -21.06 -0.08 6.68
N ASN A 406 -20.33 -0.61 7.67
CA ASN A 406 -20.77 -0.71 9.06
C ASN A 406 -20.17 0.32 10.01
N ALA A 407 -19.07 0.99 9.63
CA ALA A 407 -18.52 2.06 10.46
C ALA A 407 -19.48 3.25 10.57
N SER A 408 -19.63 3.79 11.78
CA SER A 408 -20.42 4.99 12.04
C SER A 408 -19.70 6.28 11.62
N CYS A 409 -18.38 6.24 11.48
CA CYS A 409 -17.53 7.37 11.10
C CYS A 409 -17.21 7.39 9.59
N MET A 410 -16.63 8.50 9.11
CA MET A 410 -16.17 8.57 7.73
C MET A 410 -15.11 7.50 7.50
N THR A 411 -15.35 6.58 6.58
CA THR A 411 -14.40 5.50 6.28
C THR A 411 -13.87 5.62 4.86
N ILE A 412 -12.55 5.68 4.77
CA ILE A 412 -11.81 5.80 3.52
C ILE A 412 -10.89 4.59 3.36
N ALA A 413 -11.10 3.87 2.27
CA ALA A 413 -10.20 2.82 1.85
C ALA A 413 -9.26 3.33 0.76
N VAL A 414 -7.96 3.23 1.00
CA VAL A 414 -6.90 3.85 0.21
C VAL A 414 -6.12 2.80 -0.55
N ARG A 415 -5.93 3.01 -1.84
CA ARG A 415 -5.12 2.15 -2.70
C ARG A 415 -4.16 2.99 -3.52
N ARG A 416 -2.87 2.65 -3.49
CA ARG A 416 -1.88 3.26 -4.37
C ARG A 416 -2.17 2.91 -5.85
N LYS A 417 -2.26 3.93 -6.72
CA LYS A 417 -2.60 3.77 -8.15
C LYS A 417 -1.45 3.11 -8.92
N SER A 418 -0.24 3.62 -8.72
CA SER A 418 0.98 3.10 -9.35
C SER A 418 2.17 3.16 -8.39
N LYS A 419 3.10 2.22 -8.53
CA LYS A 419 4.39 2.32 -7.82
C LYS A 419 5.27 3.43 -8.40
N LYS A 420 5.12 3.73 -9.70
CA LYS A 420 6.02 4.63 -10.47
C LYS A 420 5.48 6.06 -10.62
N LEU A 421 4.16 6.23 -10.75
CA LEU A 421 3.52 7.51 -11.12
C LEU A 421 2.89 8.26 -9.92
N GLY A 422 3.10 7.79 -8.70
CA GLY A 422 2.43 8.34 -7.50
C GLY A 422 0.90 8.16 -7.54
N GLY A 423 0.21 8.86 -6.63
CA GLY A 423 -1.25 8.93 -6.57
C GLY A 423 -1.97 7.79 -5.85
N PHE A 424 -3.14 8.11 -5.30
CA PHE A 424 -4.00 7.21 -4.53
C PHE A 424 -5.41 7.17 -5.10
N LEU A 425 -5.99 5.97 -5.19
CA LEU A 425 -7.40 5.74 -5.42
C LEU A 425 -8.08 5.60 -4.07
N ILE A 426 -9.23 6.25 -3.92
CA ILE A 426 -10.00 6.25 -2.69
C ILE A 426 -11.35 5.60 -2.95
N THR A 427 -11.77 4.77 -1.99
CA THR A 427 -13.09 4.14 -1.96
C THR A 427 -13.76 4.54 -0.64
N THR A 428 -14.96 5.09 -0.75
CA THR A 428 -15.85 5.44 0.37
C THR A 428 -17.18 4.70 0.22
N LYS A 429 -18.10 4.93 1.16
CA LYS A 429 -19.46 4.38 1.11
C LYS A 429 -20.23 4.82 -0.14
N ARG A 430 -19.98 6.03 -0.64
CA ARG A 430 -20.70 6.63 -1.78
C ARG A 430 -19.95 6.51 -3.11
N HIS A 431 -18.62 6.52 -3.08
CA HIS A 431 -17.80 6.56 -4.30
C HIS A 431 -16.73 5.47 -4.30
N LYS A 432 -16.56 4.78 -5.42
CA LYS A 432 -15.56 3.70 -5.56
C LYS A 432 -14.45 4.10 -6.51
N ASN A 433 -13.20 3.87 -6.09
CA ASN A 433 -11.98 4.12 -6.88
C ASN A 433 -11.90 5.52 -7.52
N PHE A 434 -12.38 6.56 -6.85
CA PHE A 434 -12.19 7.91 -7.37
C PHE A 434 -10.76 8.36 -7.10
N TRP A 435 -10.19 9.05 -8.08
CA TRP A 435 -8.83 9.58 -8.00
C TRP A 435 -8.93 11.00 -7.48
N LEU A 436 -8.47 11.24 -6.25
CA LEU A 436 -8.22 12.61 -5.80
C LEU A 436 -6.92 13.05 -6.47
N LEU A 437 -7.03 14.10 -7.29
CA LEU A 437 -5.87 14.84 -7.79
C LEU A 437 -5.14 15.35 -6.54
N ALA A 438 -3.89 14.91 -6.41
CA ALA A 438 -2.99 15.36 -5.35
C ALA A 438 -2.59 16.81 -5.61
#